data_AF-A0A1H9X321-F1
#
_entry.id   AF-A0A1H9X321-F1
#
_cell.length_a   1.000
_cell.length_b   1.000
_cell.length_c   1.000
_cell.angle_alpha   90.00
_cell.angle_beta   90.00
_cell.angle_gamma   90.00
#
_symmetry.space_group_name_H-M   'P 1'
#
loop_
_entity.id
_entity.type
_entity.pdbx_description
1 polymer ?
#
loop_
_entity_poly.entity_id
_entity_poly.type
_entity_poly.pdbx_seq_one_letter_code
_entity_poly.pdbx_strand_id
1 'polypeptide(L)'
;MGTSADRTAGSGGAWTPLKHATASYVRGLNSGSQSTRTYAQRVLARHVPVLGGAGGAAAGARAGRSGVQRLGALLAGVGGTGLENTLTSLGLATLVGRTRFDVLDELITFIAGDGDDLDSQAARDAACDVLDEVFGDADTWTELTDTAEMTVSRENLPTLLETFLAQYVYNRVPVIAERLSRITDPHAVRQADEEMRQIIQVLVSLRIPDDPFTVDWAGPEGRQIAEDTVRMTYEALQGLDGDAQ
;
A
#
# COMPACT_ATOMS: atom_id res chain seq x y z
N MET A 1 18.88 3.22 7.86
CA MET A 1 18.47 4.58 8.30
C MET A 1 18.50 5.49 7.09
N GLY A 2 17.36 5.72 6.43
CA GLY A 2 17.26 6.73 5.37
C GLY A 2 17.37 8.12 5.96
N THR A 3 18.28 8.94 5.45
CA THR A 3 18.47 10.30 5.96
C THR A 3 17.48 11.24 5.28
N SER A 4 17.21 12.39 5.87
CA SER A 4 16.37 13.44 5.29
C SER A 4 16.82 13.91 3.89
N ALA A 5 18.04 13.55 3.46
CA ALA A 5 18.55 13.76 2.11
C ALA A 5 17.87 12.87 1.05
N ASP A 6 17.41 11.67 1.42
CA ASP A 6 16.75 10.73 0.50
C ASP A 6 15.32 11.17 0.14
N ARG A 7 14.78 12.17 0.86
CA ARG A 7 13.49 12.82 0.60
C ARG A 7 13.64 14.17 -0.10
N THR A 8 14.78 14.45 -0.73
CA THR A 8 14.98 15.73 -1.43
C THR A 8 14.09 15.82 -2.68
N ALA A 9 13.09 16.71 -2.62
CA ALA A 9 12.21 17.00 -3.74
C ALA A 9 13.02 17.52 -4.94
N GLY A 10 13.12 16.71 -6.01
CA GLY A 10 13.85 17.04 -7.23
C GLY A 10 13.47 18.40 -7.83
N SER A 11 14.33 18.95 -8.70
CA SER A 11 14.10 20.26 -9.33
C SER A 11 13.91 20.12 -10.84
N GLY A 12 12.98 20.91 -11.41
CA GLY A 12 12.68 20.90 -12.85
C GLY A 12 11.81 19.73 -13.33
N GLY A 13 11.41 19.76 -14.60
CA GLY A 13 10.59 18.71 -15.22
C GLY A 13 9.26 18.46 -14.50
N ALA A 14 8.91 17.19 -14.34
CA ALA A 14 7.68 16.73 -13.66
C ALA A 14 7.55 17.22 -12.20
N TRP A 15 8.66 17.58 -11.54
CA TRP A 15 8.63 18.07 -10.17
C TRP A 15 7.98 19.45 -10.03
N THR A 16 8.09 20.32 -11.05
CA THR A 16 7.52 21.67 -10.98
C THR A 16 5.99 21.63 -10.94
N PRO A 17 5.28 20.94 -11.86
CA PRO A 17 3.83 20.78 -11.78
C PRO A 17 3.34 20.14 -10.48
N LEU A 18 4.06 19.14 -9.95
CA LEU A 18 3.73 18.50 -8.67
C LEU A 18 3.82 19.51 -7.52
N LYS A 19 4.92 20.26 -7.41
CA LYS A 19 5.10 21.30 -6.38
C LYS A 19 3.98 22.34 -6.41
N HIS A 20 3.54 22.76 -7.59
CA HIS A 20 2.41 23.68 -7.74
C HIS A 20 1.08 23.06 -7.28
N ALA A 21 0.79 21.81 -7.66
CA ALA A 21 -0.43 21.13 -7.21
C ALA A 21 -0.46 20.98 -5.69
N THR A 22 0.66 20.58 -5.07
CA THR A 22 0.76 20.46 -3.62
C THR A 22 0.56 21.82 -2.93
N ALA A 23 1.12 22.90 -3.47
CA ALA A 23 0.92 24.24 -2.92
C ALA A 23 -0.54 24.70 -3.01
N SER A 24 -1.23 24.40 -4.11
CA SER A 24 -2.67 24.65 -4.26
C SER A 24 -3.50 23.84 -3.27
N TYR A 25 -3.14 22.57 -3.06
CA TYR A 25 -3.83 21.70 -2.12
C TYR A 25 -3.71 22.20 -0.67
N VAL A 26 -2.49 22.48 -0.21
CA VAL A 26 -2.22 23.03 1.12
C VAL A 26 -2.98 24.34 1.34
N ARG A 27 -3.01 25.23 0.33
CA ARG A 27 -3.79 26.47 0.42
C ARG A 27 -5.29 26.20 0.54
N GLY A 28 -5.79 25.24 -0.22
CA GLY A 28 -7.19 24.83 -0.19
C GLY A 28 -7.62 24.28 1.16
N LEU A 29 -6.79 23.45 1.79
CA LEU A 29 -6.99 22.93 3.15
C LEU A 29 -7.06 24.08 4.16
N ASN A 30 -6.08 24.98 4.13
CA ASN A 30 -6.04 26.13 5.06
C ASN A 30 -7.22 27.10 4.90
N SER A 31 -7.83 27.17 3.71
CA SER A 31 -8.98 28.05 3.45
C SER A 31 -10.33 27.34 3.58
N GLY A 32 -10.37 26.04 3.91
CA GLY A 32 -11.60 25.25 3.95
C GLY A 32 -12.32 25.15 2.58
N SER A 33 -11.54 25.07 1.49
CA SER A 33 -12.09 25.02 0.13
C SER A 33 -12.91 23.75 -0.10
N GLN A 34 -14.04 23.85 -0.79
CA GLN A 34 -14.81 22.66 -1.23
C GLN A 34 -14.11 21.86 -2.36
N SER A 35 -13.02 22.39 -2.93
CA SER A 35 -12.28 21.77 -4.04
C SER A 35 -11.03 20.99 -3.59
N THR A 36 -10.87 20.73 -2.29
CA THR A 36 -9.71 19.99 -1.73
C THR A 36 -9.52 18.65 -2.43
N ARG A 37 -10.61 17.92 -2.69
CA ARG A 37 -10.58 16.62 -3.36
C ARG A 37 -9.97 16.70 -4.76
N THR A 38 -10.35 17.70 -5.55
CA THR A 38 -9.77 17.93 -6.88
C THR A 38 -8.29 18.30 -6.79
N TYR A 39 -7.87 19.04 -5.76
CA TYR A 39 -6.47 19.35 -5.56
C TYR A 39 -5.66 18.11 -5.14
N ALA A 40 -6.21 17.26 -4.28
CA ALA A 40 -5.62 15.97 -3.90
C ALA A 40 -5.45 15.06 -5.13
N GLN A 41 -6.49 14.94 -5.96
CA GLN A 41 -6.43 14.19 -7.23
C GLN A 41 -5.29 14.68 -8.13
N ARG A 42 -5.13 16.01 -8.29
CA ARG A 42 -4.02 16.58 -9.08
C ARG A 42 -2.65 16.29 -8.48
N VAL A 43 -2.52 16.29 -7.15
CA VAL A 43 -1.25 15.93 -6.49
C VAL A 43 -0.88 14.50 -6.82
N LEU A 44 -1.83 13.57 -6.66
CA LEU A 44 -1.64 12.16 -6.96
C LEU A 44 -1.31 11.92 -8.44
N ALA A 45 -2.07 12.54 -9.36
CA ALA A 45 -1.84 12.44 -10.79
C ALA A 45 -0.45 12.92 -11.21
N ARG A 46 -0.03 14.09 -10.69
CA ARG A 46 1.26 14.70 -11.05
C ARG A 46 2.46 14.05 -10.39
N HIS A 47 2.24 13.21 -9.39
CA HIS A 47 3.29 12.36 -8.84
C HIS A 47 3.70 11.25 -9.81
N VAL A 48 2.76 10.71 -10.59
CA VAL A 48 3.04 9.59 -11.51
C VAL A 48 4.11 9.94 -12.56
N PRO A 49 4.09 11.11 -13.24
CA PRO A 49 5.19 11.53 -14.12
C PRO A 49 6.55 11.68 -13.44
N VAL A 50 6.60 12.02 -12.14
CA VAL A 50 7.85 12.07 -11.37
C VAL A 50 8.49 10.69 -11.24
N LEU A 51 7.66 9.64 -11.23
CA LEU A 51 8.09 8.24 -11.21
C LEU A 51 8.40 7.68 -12.62
N GLY A 52 8.41 8.52 -13.66
CA GLY A 52 8.60 8.08 -15.06
C GLY A 52 7.30 7.69 -15.77
N GLY A 53 6.16 8.22 -15.31
CA GLY A 53 4.83 7.86 -15.82
C GLY A 53 4.36 6.50 -15.28
N ALA A 54 3.16 6.07 -15.66
CA ALA A 54 2.54 4.86 -15.12
C ALA A 54 3.42 3.61 -15.30
N GLY A 55 4.03 3.45 -16.47
CA GLY A 55 4.96 2.35 -16.74
C GLY A 55 6.23 2.39 -15.88
N GLY A 56 6.83 3.58 -15.69
CA GLY A 56 7.98 3.76 -14.82
C GLY A 56 7.64 3.53 -13.34
N ALA A 57 6.49 4.02 -12.90
CA ALA A 57 5.98 3.86 -11.55
C ALA A 57 5.76 2.39 -11.19
N ALA A 58 5.13 1.63 -12.10
CA ALA A 58 4.88 0.20 -11.97
C ALA A 58 6.17 -0.63 -12.03
N ALA A 59 7.09 -0.31 -12.96
CA ALA A 59 8.38 -0.98 -13.05
C ALA A 59 9.22 -0.79 -11.78
N GLY A 60 9.21 0.44 -11.23
CA GLY A 60 9.85 0.80 -9.97
C GLY A 60 9.15 0.28 -8.72
N ALA A 61 7.93 -0.26 -8.83
CA ALA A 61 7.16 -0.82 -7.73
C ALA A 61 7.52 -2.29 -7.47
N ARG A 62 8.77 -2.57 -7.12
CA ARG A 62 9.24 -3.94 -6.94
C ARG A 62 8.68 -4.55 -5.66
N ALA A 63 8.85 -3.86 -4.54
CA ALA A 63 8.39 -4.30 -3.23
C ALA A 63 6.85 -4.35 -3.14
N GLY A 64 6.15 -3.41 -3.78
CA GLY A 64 4.68 -3.45 -3.85
C GLY A 64 4.14 -4.66 -4.61
N ARG A 65 4.73 -5.00 -5.77
CA ARG A 65 4.33 -6.19 -6.54
C ARG A 65 4.63 -7.49 -5.80
N SER A 66 5.84 -7.63 -5.25
CA SER A 66 6.16 -8.81 -4.43
C SER A 66 5.31 -8.87 -3.16
N GLY A 67 4.99 -7.72 -2.57
CA GLY A 67 4.15 -7.61 -1.38
C GLY A 67 2.73 -8.12 -1.63
N VAL A 68 2.06 -7.66 -2.69
CA VAL A 68 0.73 -8.18 -3.08
C VAL A 68 0.80 -9.69 -3.30
N GLN A 69 1.83 -10.17 -4.01
CA GLN A 69 1.99 -11.60 -4.29
C GLN A 69 2.14 -12.43 -3.00
N ARG A 70 3.05 -12.02 -2.10
CA ARG A 70 3.38 -12.75 -0.88
C ARG A 70 2.27 -12.65 0.16
N LEU A 71 1.64 -11.49 0.29
CA LEU A 71 0.46 -11.30 1.13
C LEU A 71 -0.70 -12.17 0.62
N GLY A 72 -0.92 -12.23 -0.70
CA GLY A 72 -1.92 -13.11 -1.30
C GLY A 72 -1.67 -14.58 -0.94
N ALA A 73 -0.42 -15.04 -1.01
CA ALA A 73 -0.06 -16.40 -0.62
C ALA A 73 -0.29 -16.69 0.87
N LEU A 74 0.03 -15.72 1.74
CA LEU A 74 -0.25 -15.81 3.18
C LEU A 74 -1.75 -15.88 3.45
N LEU A 75 -2.53 -14.93 2.93
CA LEU A 75 -3.97 -14.85 3.20
C LEU A 75 -4.73 -16.05 2.61
N ALA A 76 -4.43 -16.43 1.37
CA ALA A 76 -5.08 -17.59 0.75
C ALA A 76 -4.74 -18.89 1.48
N GLY A 77 -3.49 -19.05 1.94
CA GLY A 77 -3.10 -20.18 2.78
C GLY A 77 -3.87 -20.19 4.09
N VAL A 78 -3.93 -19.06 4.80
CA VAL A 78 -4.59 -18.92 6.11
C VAL A 78 -6.06 -19.28 5.98
N GLY A 79 -6.78 -18.66 5.03
CA GLY A 79 -8.21 -18.92 4.83
C GLY A 79 -8.52 -20.31 4.26
N GLY A 80 -7.55 -20.97 3.63
CA GLY A 80 -7.73 -22.31 3.03
C GLY A 80 -7.30 -23.47 3.93
N THR A 81 -6.23 -23.31 4.70
CA THR A 81 -5.56 -24.40 5.44
C THR A 81 -5.20 -24.05 6.89
N GLY A 82 -5.49 -22.83 7.33
CA GLY A 82 -5.14 -22.33 8.66
C GLY A 82 -3.72 -21.77 8.75
N LEU A 83 -3.45 -21.00 9.80
CA LEU A 83 -2.21 -20.26 9.98
C LEU A 83 -0.97 -21.16 10.04
N GLU A 84 -0.99 -22.21 10.87
CA GLU A 84 0.17 -23.10 11.09
C GLU A 84 0.63 -23.81 9.80
N ASN A 85 -0.33 -24.40 9.06
CA ASN A 85 -0.05 -25.08 7.80
C ASN A 85 0.50 -24.09 6.77
N THR A 86 -0.04 -22.88 6.74
CA THR A 86 0.41 -21.82 5.84
C THR A 86 1.84 -21.42 6.11
N LEU A 87 2.18 -21.08 7.36
CA LEU A 87 3.54 -20.73 7.74
C LEU A 87 4.51 -21.86 7.37
N THR A 88 4.14 -23.11 7.61
CA THR A 88 4.96 -24.27 7.22
C THR A 88 5.17 -24.33 5.71
N SER A 89 4.11 -24.17 4.91
CA SER A 89 4.17 -24.23 3.45
C SER A 89 5.01 -23.09 2.83
N LEU A 90 5.04 -21.93 3.49
CA LEU A 90 5.83 -20.75 3.10
C LEU A 90 7.28 -20.81 3.60
N GLY A 91 7.68 -21.88 4.30
CA GLY A 91 9.03 -22.02 4.86
C GLY A 91 9.26 -21.25 6.16
N LEU A 92 8.19 -20.82 6.83
CA LEU A 92 8.16 -20.06 8.08
C LEU A 92 7.76 -20.93 9.30
N ALA A 93 7.96 -22.26 9.22
CA ALA A 93 7.58 -23.20 10.28
C ALA A 93 8.17 -22.85 11.66
N THR A 94 9.30 -22.15 11.71
CA THR A 94 9.95 -21.71 12.96
C THR A 94 9.16 -20.65 13.73
N LEU A 95 8.15 -20.05 13.11
CA LEU A 95 7.25 -19.07 13.72
C LEU A 95 6.09 -19.72 14.49
N VAL A 96 5.82 -21.01 14.27
CA VAL A 96 4.72 -21.72 14.93
C VAL A 96 4.93 -21.74 16.43
N GLY A 97 3.95 -21.22 17.17
CA GLY A 97 3.98 -21.11 18.63
C GLY A 97 4.86 -19.97 19.17
N ARG A 98 5.40 -19.10 18.31
CA ARG A 98 6.17 -17.92 18.74
C ARG A 98 5.26 -16.80 19.25
N THR A 99 5.88 -15.76 19.81
CA THR A 99 5.16 -14.58 20.28
C THR A 99 4.59 -13.79 19.10
N ARG A 100 3.51 -13.03 19.33
CA ARG A 100 2.96 -12.11 18.32
C ARG A 100 4.03 -11.23 17.70
N PHE A 101 4.91 -10.65 18.50
CA PHE A 101 5.96 -9.77 18.00
C PHE A 101 6.90 -10.49 17.03
N ASP A 102 7.37 -11.69 17.38
CA ASP A 102 8.24 -12.48 16.50
C ASP A 102 7.53 -12.86 15.19
N VAL A 103 6.24 -13.24 15.28
CA VAL A 103 5.44 -13.62 14.10
C VAL A 103 5.23 -12.42 13.18
N LEU A 104 4.79 -11.28 13.71
CA LEU A 104 4.49 -10.11 12.91
C LEU A 104 5.75 -9.50 12.28
N ASP A 105 6.87 -9.44 13.00
CA ASP A 105 8.14 -8.93 12.47
C ASP A 105 8.64 -9.74 11.26
N GLU A 106 8.56 -11.07 11.37
CA GLU A 106 8.94 -11.98 10.28
C GLU A 106 7.92 -11.99 9.14
N LEU A 107 6.62 -11.80 9.41
CA LEU A 107 5.61 -11.65 8.36
C LEU A 107 5.76 -10.32 7.59
N ILE A 108 6.08 -9.21 8.27
CA ILE A 108 6.39 -7.93 7.63
C ILE A 108 7.60 -8.12 6.70
N THR A 109 8.64 -8.78 7.20
CA THR A 109 9.87 -9.08 6.44
C THR A 109 9.57 -9.99 5.25
N PHE A 110 8.76 -11.03 5.44
CA PHE A 110 8.30 -11.90 4.36
C PHE A 110 7.56 -11.09 3.29
N ILE A 111 6.59 -10.25 3.65
CA ILE A 111 5.77 -9.50 2.68
C ILE A 111 6.61 -8.44 1.95
N ALA A 112 7.30 -7.57 2.67
CA ALA A 112 7.97 -6.40 2.10
C ALA A 112 9.39 -6.70 1.57
N GLY A 113 10.01 -7.79 2.03
CA GLY A 113 11.41 -8.12 1.77
C GLY A 113 12.40 -7.30 2.59
N ASP A 114 13.69 -7.50 2.31
CA ASP A 114 14.81 -6.99 3.12
C ASP A 114 15.42 -5.66 2.60
N GLY A 115 14.83 -5.06 1.57
CA GLY A 115 15.39 -3.83 0.96
C GLY A 115 15.28 -2.62 1.88
N ASP A 116 16.25 -1.69 1.86
CA ASP A 116 16.23 -0.50 2.72
C ASP A 116 15.80 0.80 1.98
N ASP A 117 15.42 0.66 0.71
CA ASP A 117 14.95 1.76 -0.15
C ASP A 117 13.51 2.22 0.17
N LEU A 118 13.11 3.37 -0.39
CA LEU A 118 11.78 3.95 -0.17
C LEU A 118 10.63 3.06 -0.66
N ASP A 119 10.88 2.24 -1.69
CA ASP A 119 9.92 1.28 -2.21
C ASP A 119 9.64 0.19 -1.16
N SER A 120 10.71 -0.37 -0.58
CA SER A 120 10.63 -1.37 0.47
C SER A 120 10.07 -0.82 1.78
N GLN A 121 10.38 0.43 2.14
CA GLN A 121 9.78 1.11 3.30
C GLN A 121 8.26 1.26 3.13
N ALA A 122 7.80 1.72 1.96
CA ALA A 122 6.37 1.84 1.68
C ALA A 122 5.63 0.49 1.77
N ALA A 123 6.28 -0.60 1.32
CA ALA A 123 5.71 -1.95 1.44
C ALA A 123 5.68 -2.45 2.89
N ARG A 124 6.68 -2.14 3.72
CA ARG A 124 6.66 -2.48 5.15
C ARG A 124 5.54 -1.77 5.89
N ASP A 125 5.42 -0.46 5.68
CA ASP A 125 4.37 0.32 6.33
C ASP A 125 2.97 -0.20 5.94
N ALA A 126 2.77 -0.55 4.66
CA ALA A 126 1.53 -1.16 4.20
C ALA A 126 1.29 -2.58 4.76
N ALA A 127 2.35 -3.38 4.93
CA ALA A 127 2.25 -4.69 5.54
C ALA A 127 1.86 -4.59 7.02
N CYS A 128 2.43 -3.64 7.77
CA CYS A 128 2.05 -3.38 9.16
C CYS A 128 0.55 -3.11 9.29
N ASP A 129 0.01 -2.23 8.45
CA ASP A 129 -1.40 -1.84 8.54
C ASP A 129 -2.35 -3.01 8.27
N VAL A 130 -2.07 -3.83 7.25
CA VAL A 130 -2.91 -5.01 6.96
C VAL A 130 -2.72 -6.12 8.00
N LEU A 131 -1.51 -6.32 8.51
CA LEU A 131 -1.28 -7.31 9.56
C LEU A 131 -1.92 -6.88 10.89
N ASP A 132 -2.02 -5.58 11.17
CA ASP A 132 -2.77 -5.07 12.33
C ASP A 132 -4.28 -5.30 12.15
N GLU A 133 -4.82 -5.19 10.94
CA GLU A 133 -6.21 -5.57 10.66
C GLU A 133 -6.47 -7.06 10.86
N VAL A 134 -5.53 -7.93 10.47
CA VAL A 134 -5.71 -9.39 10.58
C VAL A 134 -5.43 -9.92 12.00
N PHE A 135 -4.44 -9.36 12.69
CA PHE A 135 -3.89 -9.92 13.93
C PHE A 135 -3.87 -8.93 15.11
N GLY A 136 -4.41 -7.71 14.96
CA GLY A 136 -4.27 -6.61 15.91
C GLY A 136 -4.76 -6.91 17.33
N ASP A 137 -5.83 -7.70 17.42
CA ASP A 137 -6.49 -8.11 18.66
C ASP A 137 -5.88 -9.37 19.31
N ALA A 138 -4.86 -9.98 18.71
CA ALA A 138 -4.22 -11.17 19.26
C ALA A 138 -3.09 -10.81 20.22
N ASP A 139 -2.94 -11.54 21.33
CA ASP A 139 -1.80 -11.44 22.24
C ASP A 139 -1.03 -12.78 22.34
N THR A 140 -1.72 -13.89 22.05
CA THR A 140 -1.19 -15.27 22.14
C THR A 140 -1.21 -15.98 20.79
N TRP A 141 -0.48 -17.08 20.68
CA TRP A 141 -0.47 -17.92 19.48
C TRP A 141 -1.86 -18.44 19.09
N THR A 142 -2.65 -18.85 20.08
CA THR A 142 -4.04 -19.29 19.86
C THR A 142 -4.86 -18.15 19.28
N GLU A 143 -4.78 -16.95 19.86
CA GLU A 143 -5.52 -15.78 19.36
C GLU A 143 -5.03 -15.35 17.97
N LEU A 144 -3.74 -15.48 17.63
CA LEU A 144 -3.26 -15.25 16.26
C LEU A 144 -3.94 -16.18 15.26
N THR A 145 -4.15 -17.44 15.64
CA THR A 145 -4.84 -18.42 14.79
C THR A 145 -6.31 -18.06 14.67
N ASP A 146 -6.98 -17.79 15.79
CA ASP A 146 -8.41 -17.47 15.84
C ASP A 146 -8.74 -16.18 15.07
N THR A 147 -7.96 -15.10 15.27
CA THR A 147 -8.14 -13.82 14.58
C THR A 147 -7.91 -13.96 13.07
N ALA A 148 -6.87 -14.68 12.67
CA ALA A 148 -6.58 -14.91 11.26
C ALA A 148 -7.71 -15.69 10.55
N GLU A 149 -8.20 -16.76 11.18
CA GLU A 149 -9.30 -17.57 10.63
C GLU A 149 -10.63 -16.81 10.61
N MET A 150 -10.86 -15.91 11.58
CA MET A 150 -12.06 -15.08 11.62
C MET A 150 -12.04 -13.95 10.57
N THR A 151 -10.88 -13.34 10.34
CA THR A 151 -10.74 -12.17 9.46
C THR A 151 -10.57 -12.56 7.99
N VAL A 152 -9.81 -13.63 7.72
CA VAL A 152 -9.42 -14.01 6.35
C VAL A 152 -10.44 -14.95 5.73
N SER A 153 -11.31 -14.39 4.89
CA SER A 153 -12.31 -15.12 4.12
C SER A 153 -12.16 -14.90 2.61
N ARG A 154 -12.96 -15.63 1.81
CA ARG A 154 -13.03 -15.45 0.34
C ARG A 154 -13.45 -14.04 -0.03
N GLU A 155 -14.34 -13.45 0.75
CA GLU A 155 -14.89 -12.12 0.54
C GLU A 155 -13.93 -11.01 0.99
N ASN A 156 -13.17 -11.24 2.07
CA ASN A 156 -12.30 -10.21 2.64
C ASN A 156 -10.88 -10.20 2.07
N LEU A 157 -10.36 -11.33 1.60
CA LEU A 157 -9.01 -11.41 1.04
C LEU A 157 -8.74 -10.36 -0.05
N PRO A 158 -9.62 -10.15 -1.05
CA PRO A 158 -9.40 -9.13 -2.07
C PRO A 158 -9.27 -7.73 -1.46
N THR A 159 -10.16 -7.40 -0.51
CA THR A 159 -10.15 -6.12 0.20
C THR A 159 -8.85 -5.90 0.96
N LEU A 160 -8.31 -6.93 1.64
CA LEU A 160 -7.03 -6.83 2.36
C LEU A 160 -5.86 -6.56 1.40
N LEU A 161 -5.85 -7.19 0.21
CA LEU A 161 -4.84 -6.93 -0.82
C LEU A 161 -4.96 -5.54 -1.43
N GLU A 162 -6.20 -5.07 -1.65
CA GLU A 162 -6.46 -3.72 -2.13
C GLU A 162 -6.06 -2.66 -1.09
N THR A 163 -6.33 -2.89 0.19
CA THR A 163 -5.87 -2.05 1.31
C THR A 163 -4.35 -1.98 1.35
N PHE A 164 -3.66 -3.12 1.27
CA PHE A 164 -2.20 -3.15 1.17
C PHE A 164 -1.70 -2.29 0.02
N LEU A 165 -2.25 -2.48 -1.19
CA LEU A 165 -1.77 -1.76 -2.36
C LEU A 165 -2.07 -0.26 -2.27
N ALA A 166 -3.25 0.13 -1.78
CA ALA A 166 -3.60 1.53 -1.61
C ALA A 166 -2.65 2.23 -0.64
N GLN A 167 -2.35 1.59 0.48
CA GLN A 167 -1.43 2.12 1.48
C GLN A 167 0.01 2.18 0.96
N TYR A 168 0.46 1.15 0.26
CA TYR A 168 1.76 1.12 -0.39
C TYR A 168 1.92 2.28 -1.39
N VAL A 169 0.91 2.51 -2.25
CA VAL A 169 0.94 3.59 -3.25
C VAL A 169 0.95 4.96 -2.57
N TYR A 170 0.17 5.13 -1.50
CA TYR A 170 0.16 6.35 -0.69
C TYR A 170 1.55 6.65 -0.09
N ASN A 171 2.17 5.63 0.53
CA ASN A 171 3.48 5.75 1.16
C ASN A 171 4.62 5.99 0.16
N ARG A 172 4.40 5.72 -1.13
CA ARG A 172 5.32 6.05 -2.23
C ARG A 172 5.26 7.49 -2.73
N VAL A 173 4.53 8.38 -2.06
CA VAL A 173 4.45 9.81 -2.40
C VAL A 173 5.25 10.68 -1.41
N PRO A 174 6.59 10.74 -1.50
CA PRO A 174 7.44 11.42 -0.51
C PRO A 174 7.18 12.94 -0.38
N VAL A 175 6.67 13.58 -1.44
CA VAL A 175 6.27 15.00 -1.42
C VAL A 175 5.12 15.27 -0.47
N ILE A 176 4.21 14.30 -0.28
CA ILE A 176 3.12 14.43 0.68
C ILE A 176 3.70 14.51 2.09
N ALA A 177 4.58 13.59 2.48
CA ALA A 177 5.20 13.60 3.81
C ALA A 177 6.01 14.89 4.10
N GLU A 178 6.79 15.39 3.12
CA GLU A 178 7.60 16.60 3.29
C GLU A 178 6.77 17.89 3.34
N ARG A 179 5.59 17.92 2.72
CA ARG A 179 4.75 19.13 2.61
C ARG A 179 3.60 19.16 3.60
N LEU A 180 3.00 18.01 3.93
CA LEU A 180 2.03 17.90 5.03
C LEU A 180 2.68 18.27 6.37
N SER A 181 3.97 17.97 6.57
CA SER A 181 4.70 18.40 7.78
C SER A 181 4.80 19.92 7.95
N ARG A 182 4.51 20.70 6.90
CA ARG A 182 4.47 22.17 6.93
C ARG A 182 3.09 22.73 7.26
N ILE A 183 2.06 21.88 7.35
CA ILE A 183 0.74 22.24 7.82
C ILE A 183 0.77 22.19 9.35
N THR A 184 0.48 23.31 9.99
CA THR A 184 0.52 23.39 11.47
C THR A 184 -0.77 22.91 12.12
N ASP A 185 -1.89 22.91 11.38
CA ASP A 185 -3.19 22.44 11.88
C ASP A 185 -3.29 20.90 11.81
N PRO A 186 -3.39 20.19 12.95
CA PRO A 186 -3.50 18.74 12.98
C PRO A 186 -4.77 18.20 12.29
N HIS A 187 -5.86 18.97 12.26
CA HIS A 187 -7.09 18.54 11.58
C HIS A 187 -6.91 18.55 10.06
N ALA A 188 -6.34 19.63 9.51
CA ALA A 188 -6.02 19.71 8.09
C ALA A 188 -5.04 18.61 7.64
N VAL A 189 -4.07 18.22 8.48
CA VAL A 189 -3.16 17.10 8.18
C VAL A 189 -3.92 15.78 8.08
N ARG A 190 -4.77 15.46 9.06
CA ARG A 190 -5.58 14.22 9.03
C ARG A 190 -6.54 14.19 7.86
N GLN A 191 -7.23 15.30 7.62
CA GLN A 191 -8.13 15.43 6.46
C GLN A 191 -7.38 15.16 5.15
N ALA A 192 -6.17 15.70 5.01
CA ALA A 192 -5.39 15.51 3.80
C ALA A 192 -4.98 14.05 3.60
N ASP A 193 -4.51 13.41 4.67
CA ASP A 193 -4.12 12.01 4.70
C ASP A 193 -5.30 11.10 4.31
N GLU A 194 -6.44 11.27 4.99
CA GLU A 194 -7.67 10.53 4.73
C GLU A 194 -8.17 10.72 3.30
N GLU A 195 -8.22 11.96 2.80
CA GLU A 195 -8.73 12.29 1.47
C GLU A 195 -7.89 11.65 0.36
N MET A 196 -6.56 11.70 0.47
CA MET A 196 -5.66 11.10 -0.51
C MET A 196 -5.72 9.57 -0.47
N ARG A 197 -5.76 8.96 0.71
CA ARG A 197 -5.94 7.50 0.86
C ARG A 197 -7.25 7.04 0.26
N GLN A 198 -8.36 7.73 0.53
CA GLN A 198 -9.67 7.40 -0.06
C GLN A 198 -9.68 7.49 -1.58
N ILE A 199 -9.00 8.49 -2.17
CA ILE A 199 -8.88 8.58 -3.64
C ILE A 199 -8.14 7.35 -4.18
N ILE A 200 -7.01 6.97 -3.57
CA ILE A 200 -6.22 5.82 -4.01
C ILE A 200 -7.02 4.53 -3.84
N GLN A 201 -7.69 4.32 -2.71
CA GLN A 201 -8.52 3.15 -2.43
C GLN A 201 -9.59 2.92 -3.51
N VAL A 202 -10.26 3.98 -3.97
CA VAL A 202 -11.27 3.89 -5.04
C VAL A 202 -10.66 3.50 -6.40
N LEU A 203 -9.37 3.80 -6.63
CA LEU A 203 -8.68 3.51 -7.88
C LEU A 203 -7.96 2.15 -7.88
N VAL A 204 -7.69 1.60 -6.70
CA VAL A 204 -7.17 0.25 -6.57
C VAL A 204 -8.31 -0.73 -6.83
N SER A 205 -8.09 -1.65 -7.76
CA SER A 205 -9.04 -2.70 -8.08
C SER A 205 -8.27 -3.95 -8.49
N LEU A 206 -8.37 -5.00 -7.68
CA LEU A 206 -7.86 -6.32 -8.01
C LEU A 206 -8.79 -7.01 -9.00
N ARG A 207 -8.21 -7.60 -10.04
CA ARG A 207 -8.93 -8.49 -10.96
C ARG A 207 -8.50 -9.91 -10.68
N ILE A 208 -9.32 -10.64 -9.95
CA ILE A 208 -9.06 -12.02 -9.54
C ILE A 208 -10.31 -12.89 -9.79
N PRO A 209 -10.16 -14.23 -9.81
CA PRO A 209 -11.30 -15.14 -9.85
C PRO A 209 -12.23 -14.99 -8.65
N ASP A 210 -13.48 -15.47 -8.79
CA ASP A 210 -14.48 -15.46 -7.71
C ASP A 210 -13.99 -16.19 -6.44
N ASP A 211 -13.16 -17.22 -6.61
CA ASP A 211 -12.50 -17.91 -5.50
C ASP A 211 -11.00 -17.55 -5.44
N PRO A 212 -10.59 -16.59 -4.59
CA PRO A 212 -9.20 -16.19 -4.48
C PRO A 212 -8.29 -17.29 -3.90
N PHE A 213 -8.85 -18.34 -3.28
CA PHE A 213 -8.07 -19.45 -2.74
C PHE A 213 -7.61 -20.44 -3.82
N THR A 214 -8.15 -20.33 -5.04
CA THR A 214 -7.72 -21.15 -6.18
C THR A 214 -6.51 -20.60 -6.92
N VAL A 215 -6.16 -19.34 -6.66
CA VAL A 215 -5.06 -18.65 -7.33
C VAL A 215 -3.72 -19.19 -6.82
N ASP A 216 -2.81 -19.51 -7.75
CA ASP A 216 -1.41 -19.76 -7.42
C ASP A 216 -0.69 -18.45 -7.09
N TRP A 217 -0.90 -17.96 -5.86
CA TRP A 217 -0.32 -16.71 -5.40
C TRP A 217 1.21 -16.74 -5.35
N ALA A 218 1.80 -17.86 -4.93
CA ALA A 218 3.26 -18.01 -4.86
C ALA A 218 3.91 -18.13 -6.25
N GLY A 219 3.15 -18.54 -7.26
CA GLY A 219 3.63 -18.75 -8.62
C GLY A 219 3.26 -17.65 -9.63
N PRO A 220 3.18 -18.00 -10.93
CA PRO A 220 2.99 -17.04 -12.01
C PRO A 220 1.67 -16.29 -11.98
N GLU A 221 0.58 -16.90 -11.49
CA GLU A 221 -0.74 -16.28 -11.46
C GLU A 221 -0.77 -15.08 -10.51
N GLY A 222 -0.33 -15.26 -9.26
CA GLY A 222 -0.23 -14.18 -8.28
C GLY A 222 0.72 -13.06 -8.73
N ARG A 223 1.81 -13.41 -9.40
CA ARG A 223 2.72 -12.41 -10.00
C ARG A 223 2.02 -11.58 -11.06
N GLN A 224 1.28 -12.20 -11.98
CA GLN A 224 0.57 -11.50 -13.04
C GLN A 224 -0.51 -10.59 -12.46
N ILE A 225 -1.29 -11.06 -11.48
CA ILE A 225 -2.28 -10.25 -10.77
C ILE A 225 -1.62 -9.03 -10.13
N ALA A 226 -0.53 -9.22 -9.39
CA ALA A 226 0.19 -8.12 -8.74
C ALA A 226 0.74 -7.09 -9.75
N GLU A 227 1.32 -7.56 -10.85
CA GLU A 227 1.83 -6.71 -11.92
C GLU A 227 0.73 -5.89 -12.60
N ASP A 228 -0.39 -6.53 -12.95
CA ASP A 228 -1.51 -5.87 -13.61
C ASP A 228 -2.21 -4.88 -12.70
N THR A 229 -2.48 -5.24 -11.45
CA THR A 229 -3.13 -4.33 -10.50
C THR A 229 -2.26 -3.11 -10.24
N VAL A 230 -0.97 -3.27 -9.95
CA VAL A 230 -0.06 -2.13 -9.73
C VAL A 230 0.00 -1.22 -10.96
N ARG A 231 0.12 -1.80 -12.15
CA ARG A 231 0.12 -1.04 -13.41
C ARG A 231 -1.17 -0.26 -13.60
N MET A 232 -2.31 -0.92 -13.45
CA MET A 232 -3.63 -0.30 -13.61
C MET A 232 -3.87 0.82 -12.59
N THR A 233 -3.44 0.66 -11.34
CA THR A 233 -3.56 1.70 -10.32
C THR A 233 -2.78 2.96 -10.72
N TYR A 234 -1.54 2.82 -11.20
CA TYR A 234 -0.78 3.98 -11.65
C TYR A 234 -1.31 4.59 -12.97
N GLU A 235 -1.86 3.78 -13.87
CA GLU A 235 -2.58 4.28 -15.06
C GLU A 235 -3.79 5.12 -14.65
N ALA A 236 -4.60 4.61 -13.71
CA ALA A 236 -5.78 5.30 -13.19
C ALA A 236 -5.42 6.60 -12.46
N LEU A 237 -4.38 6.58 -11.61
CA LEU A 237 -3.87 7.78 -10.95
C LEU A 237 -3.40 8.84 -11.95
N GLN A 238 -2.66 8.44 -12.98
CA GLN A 238 -2.22 9.36 -14.03
C GLN A 238 -3.40 9.96 -14.80
N GLY A 239 -4.49 9.20 -14.97
CA GLY A 239 -5.73 9.61 -15.62
C GLY A 239 -6.52 10.69 -14.88
N LEU A 240 -6.34 10.85 -13.56
CA LEU A 240 -7.09 11.82 -12.74
C LEU A 240 -6.93 13.28 -13.20
N ASP A 241 -5.82 13.65 -13.85
CA ASP A 241 -5.60 15.00 -14.40
C ASP A 241 -6.40 15.24 -15.69
N GLY A 242 -6.87 14.18 -16.36
CA GLY A 242 -7.65 14.24 -17.61
C GLY A 242 -9.15 14.48 -17.42
N ASP A 243 -9.71 14.02 -16.28
CA ASP A 243 -11.15 14.12 -15.98
C ASP A 243 -11.56 15.45 -15.31
N ALA A 244 -10.59 16.35 -15.08
CA ALA A 244 -10.79 17.62 -14.37
C ALA A 244 -11.05 18.84 -15.30
N GLN A 245 -11.50 18.60 -16.55
CA GLN A 245 -11.88 19.65 -17.52
C GLN A 245 -13.39 19.82 -17.64
#